data_AF-A0A1U8DI58-F1
#
_entry.id   AF-A0A1U8DI58-F1
#
_cell.length_a   1.000
_cell.length_b   1.000
_cell.length_c   1.000
_cell.angle_alpha   90.00
_cell.angle_beta   90.00
_cell.angle_gamma   90.00
#
_symmetry.space_group_name_H-M   'P 1'
#
loop_
_entity.id
_entity.type
_entity.pdbx_description
1 polymer ?
#
loop_
_entity_poly.entity_id
_entity_poly.type
_entity_poly.pdbx_seq_one_letter_code
_entity_poly.pdbx_strand_id
1 'polypeptide(L)'
;MLYDKPTRWAYTFQTFACLSRVKAQLKAASAKLQEAEHPVQFYERSVFSDRYVFASNLFESGCINETEWAIYQDLHTWFLSTFEPDMQLDGIIYLRATPEKCMERLQIRGREEEQGIEMEYLESLHHKHETWLHERTMKVDFDNLREIPILVLDVNEDFKNDKIKQEDLIDKVKAFLKS
;
A
#
# COMPACT_ATOMS: atom_id res chain seq x y z
N MET A 1 -15.11 -9.79 9.66
CA MET A 1 -14.61 -9.12 10.89
C MET A 1 -14.42 -7.61 10.72
N LEU A 2 -13.59 -7.13 9.77
CA LEU A 2 -13.56 -5.69 9.40
C LEU A 2 -14.80 -5.32 8.57
N TYR A 3 -15.01 -6.02 7.45
CA TYR A 3 -16.04 -5.69 6.47
C TYR A 3 -17.48 -5.87 7.00
N ASP A 4 -17.70 -6.75 7.99
CA ASP A 4 -19.02 -6.95 8.60
C ASP A 4 -19.46 -5.77 9.50
N LYS A 5 -18.52 -5.11 10.19
CA LYS A 5 -18.82 -3.96 11.06
C LYS A 5 -17.65 -2.96 11.09
N PRO A 6 -17.44 -2.20 10.00
CA PRO A 6 -16.29 -1.30 9.88
C PRO A 6 -16.22 -0.26 10.99
N THR A 7 -17.36 0.32 11.37
CA THR A 7 -17.47 1.32 12.47
C THR A 7 -17.04 0.81 13.84
N ARG A 8 -16.95 -0.52 14.03
CA ARG A 8 -16.46 -1.12 15.28
C ARG A 8 -15.02 -1.59 15.18
N TRP A 9 -14.59 -2.06 14.01
CA TRP A 9 -13.35 -2.81 13.85
C TRP A 9 -12.29 -2.12 12.99
N ALA A 10 -12.61 -1.02 12.32
CA ALA A 10 -11.67 -0.28 11.47
C ALA A 10 -10.41 0.12 12.23
N TYR A 11 -10.55 0.81 13.37
CA TYR A 11 -9.41 1.23 14.18
C TYR A 11 -8.55 0.03 14.65
N THR A 12 -9.18 -1.01 15.19
CA THR A 12 -8.48 -2.22 15.65
C THR A 12 -7.73 -2.92 14.51
N PHE A 13 -8.38 -3.04 13.35
CA PHE A 13 -7.79 -3.65 12.17
C PHE A 13 -6.61 -2.85 11.64
N GLN A 14 -6.76 -1.52 11.46
CA GLN A 14 -5.69 -0.66 10.94
C GLN A 14 -4.49 -0.63 11.88
N THR A 15 -4.73 -0.60 13.20
CA THR A 15 -3.66 -0.67 14.20
C THR A 15 -2.89 -2.00 14.10
N PHE A 16 -3.60 -3.11 14.00
CA PHE A 16 -2.96 -4.43 13.91
C PHE A 16 -2.24 -4.62 12.57
N ALA A 17 -2.83 -4.19 11.45
CA ALA A 17 -2.23 -4.23 10.12
C ALA A 17 -0.91 -3.46 10.11
N CYS A 18 -0.92 -2.20 10.56
CA CYS A 18 0.29 -1.37 10.65
C CYS A 18 1.36 -2.02 11.55
N LEU A 19 0.98 -2.48 12.75
CA LEU A 19 1.92 -3.14 13.67
C LEU A 19 2.54 -4.40 13.07
N SER A 20 1.73 -5.24 12.41
CA SER A 20 2.22 -6.46 11.76
C SER A 20 3.19 -6.14 10.63
N ARG A 21 2.95 -5.05 9.88
CA ARG A 21 3.82 -4.60 8.80
C ARG A 21 5.14 -4.06 9.33
N VAL A 22 5.12 -3.21 10.36
CA VAL A 22 6.32 -2.73 11.05
C VAL A 22 7.16 -3.93 11.51
N LYS A 23 6.54 -4.89 12.21
CA LYS A 23 7.24 -6.11 12.64
C LYS A 23 7.82 -6.92 11.49
N ALA A 24 7.15 -6.97 10.34
CA ALA A 24 7.65 -7.69 9.17
C ALA A 24 8.81 -6.97 8.50
N GLN A 25 8.78 -5.63 8.43
CA GLN A 25 9.85 -4.81 7.87
C GLN A 25 11.12 -4.83 8.73
N LEU A 26 10.97 -4.84 10.05
CA LEU A 26 12.08 -4.92 11.01
C LEU A 26 12.71 -6.32 11.13
N LYS A 27 12.13 -7.34 10.50
CA LYS A 27 12.78 -8.66 10.47
C LYS A 27 14.04 -8.56 9.63
N ALA A 28 15.10 -9.21 10.10
CA ALA A 28 16.35 -9.31 9.37
C ALA A 28 16.11 -9.84 7.95
N ALA A 29 16.81 -9.24 7.00
CA ALA A 29 16.89 -9.71 5.63
C ALA A 29 17.23 -11.21 5.58
N SER A 30 16.65 -11.93 4.63
CA SER A 30 16.97 -13.35 4.44
C SER A 30 18.46 -13.54 4.15
N ALA A 31 19.03 -14.68 4.54
CA ALA A 31 20.46 -14.97 4.27
C ALA A 31 20.81 -14.83 2.77
N LYS A 32 19.91 -15.27 1.88
CA LYS A 32 20.06 -15.10 0.43
C LYS A 32 20.20 -13.63 0.00
N LEU A 33 19.51 -12.72 0.69
CA LEU A 33 19.61 -11.30 0.40
C LEU A 33 20.91 -10.71 0.96
N GLN A 34 21.34 -11.14 2.14
CA GLN A 34 22.60 -10.68 2.74
C GLN A 34 23.84 -11.09 1.92
N GLU A 35 23.76 -12.21 1.20
CA GLU A 35 24.84 -12.72 0.34
C GLU A 35 24.79 -12.17 -1.11
N ALA A 36 23.77 -11.40 -1.47
CA ALA A 36 23.61 -10.89 -2.83
C ALA A 36 24.51 -9.67 -3.10
N GLU A 37 25.06 -9.56 -4.32
CA GLU A 37 25.87 -8.42 -4.76
C GLU A 37 25.04 -7.11 -4.85
N HIS A 38 23.79 -7.23 -5.29
CA HIS A 38 22.82 -6.14 -5.40
C HIS A 38 21.49 -6.54 -4.73
N PRO A 39 21.41 -6.51 -3.39
CA PRO A 39 20.21 -6.94 -2.69
C PRO A 39 19.05 -5.98 -2.93
N VAL A 40 17.90 -6.53 -3.32
CA VAL A 40 16.62 -5.79 -3.42
C VAL A 40 15.57 -6.49 -2.56
N GLN A 41 14.98 -5.75 -1.62
CA GLN A 41 13.88 -6.22 -0.78
C GLN A 41 12.58 -5.57 -1.24
N PHE A 42 11.60 -6.39 -1.63
CA PHE A 42 10.25 -5.92 -1.96
C PHE A 42 9.31 -6.07 -0.77
N TYR A 43 8.48 -5.06 -0.54
CA TYR A 43 7.38 -5.09 0.42
C TYR A 43 6.04 -5.00 -0.31
N GLU A 44 5.10 -5.89 0.04
CA GLU A 44 3.72 -5.74 -0.42
C GLU A 44 3.04 -4.62 0.39
N ARG A 45 2.90 -3.44 -0.21
CA ARG A 45 2.49 -2.19 0.44
C ARG A 45 3.53 -1.66 1.45
N SER A 46 3.18 -0.57 2.14
CA SER A 46 4.03 0.10 3.13
C SER A 46 3.20 0.65 4.29
N VAL A 47 3.86 1.01 5.38
CA VAL A 47 3.20 1.67 6.52
C VAL A 47 2.55 2.99 6.09
N PHE A 48 3.14 3.66 5.11
CA PHE A 48 2.59 4.87 4.51
C PHE A 48 1.24 4.61 3.84
N SER A 49 1.10 3.53 3.08
CA SER A 49 -0.21 3.17 2.50
C SER A 49 -1.24 2.79 3.55
N ASP A 50 -0.83 2.17 4.68
CA ASP A 50 -1.75 1.88 5.78
C ASP A 50 -2.38 3.18 6.32
N ARG A 51 -1.58 4.24 6.52
CA ARG A 51 -2.08 5.54 7.01
C ARG A 51 -2.79 6.37 5.95
N TYR A 52 -2.09 6.68 4.86
CA TYR A 52 -2.51 7.70 3.88
C TYR A 52 -3.56 7.18 2.89
N VAL A 53 -3.68 5.86 2.73
CA VAL A 53 -4.73 5.25 1.91
C VAL A 53 -5.83 4.68 2.81
N PHE A 54 -5.53 3.60 3.54
CA PHE A 54 -6.60 2.80 4.17
C PHE A 54 -7.20 3.45 5.41
N ALA A 55 -6.37 3.85 6.38
CA ALA A 55 -6.85 4.44 7.63
C ALA A 55 -7.47 5.82 7.39
N SER A 56 -6.87 6.66 6.53
CA SER A 56 -7.45 7.94 6.10
C SER A 56 -8.80 7.74 5.40
N ASN A 57 -8.95 6.74 4.53
CA ASN A 57 -10.23 6.44 3.89
C ASN A 57 -11.30 6.04 4.90
N LEU A 58 -10.95 5.20 5.87
CA LEU A 58 -11.87 4.76 6.92
C LEU A 58 -12.26 5.89 7.88
N PHE A 59 -11.37 6.86 8.10
CA PHE A 59 -11.70 8.08 8.84
C PHE A 59 -12.68 8.95 8.05
N GLU A 60 -12.41 9.22 6.78
CA GLU A 60 -13.27 10.03 5.91
C GLU A 60 -14.65 9.38 5.68
N SER A 61 -14.72 8.05 5.66
CA SER A 61 -15.98 7.30 5.55
C SER A 61 -16.72 7.14 6.90
N GLY A 62 -16.25 7.78 7.98
CA GLY A 62 -16.88 7.74 9.30
C GLY A 62 -16.76 6.39 10.04
N CYS A 63 -15.90 5.50 9.58
CA CYS A 63 -15.64 4.20 10.22
C CYS A 63 -14.62 4.27 11.35
N ILE A 64 -13.77 5.30 11.36
CA ILE A 64 -12.86 5.67 12.44
C ILE A 64 -13.30 7.04 12.94
N ASN A 65 -13.47 7.20 14.25
CA ASN A 65 -13.84 8.50 14.83
C ASN A 65 -12.61 9.41 15.08
N GLU A 66 -12.83 10.67 15.44
CA GLU A 66 -11.75 11.65 15.67
C GLU A 66 -10.73 11.19 16.71
N THR A 67 -11.18 10.59 17.82
CA THR A 67 -10.31 10.10 18.89
C THR A 67 -9.45 8.93 18.40
N GLU A 68 -10.07 7.95 17.74
CA GLU A 68 -9.36 6.80 17.16
C GLU A 68 -8.36 7.23 16.09
N TRP A 69 -8.72 8.22 15.27
CA TRP A 69 -7.85 8.78 14.24
C TRP A 69 -6.66 9.52 14.84
N ALA A 70 -6.87 10.33 15.88
CA ALA A 70 -5.79 11.02 16.58
C ALA A 70 -4.80 10.02 17.20
N ILE A 71 -5.31 8.97 17.88
CA ILE A 71 -4.48 7.92 18.48
C ILE A 71 -3.72 7.15 17.40
N TYR A 72 -4.37 6.78 16.31
CA TYR A 72 -3.73 6.05 15.22
C TYR A 72 -2.59 6.85 14.57
N GLN A 73 -2.80 8.15 14.33
CA GLN A 73 -1.77 9.02 13.76
C GLN A 73 -0.57 9.20 14.70
N ASP A 74 -0.83 9.37 16.00
CA ASP A 74 0.23 9.48 17.02
C ASP A 74 1.06 8.18 17.07
N LEU A 75 0.40 7.03 17.17
CA LEU A 75 1.06 5.71 17.14
C LEU A 75 1.89 5.50 15.88
N HIS A 76 1.32 5.81 14.71
CA HIS A 76 2.01 5.67 13.43
C HIS A 76 3.24 6.58 13.34
N THR A 77 3.12 7.82 13.81
CA THR A 77 4.24 8.77 13.85
C THR A 77 5.33 8.29 14.79
N TRP A 78 4.96 7.75 15.96
CA TRP A 78 5.89 7.16 16.90
C TRP A 78 6.62 5.94 16.34
N PHE A 79 5.94 5.04 15.60
CA PHE A 79 6.61 3.93 14.94
C PHE A 79 7.67 4.41 13.95
N LEU A 80 7.32 5.36 13.08
CA LEU A 80 8.25 5.88 12.09
C LEU A 80 9.43 6.61 12.72
N SER A 81 9.21 7.44 13.76
CA SER A 81 10.32 8.13 14.43
C SER A 81 11.24 7.18 15.20
N THR A 82 10.71 6.06 15.69
CA THR A 82 11.49 5.08 16.48
C THR A 82 12.34 4.17 15.59
N PHE A 83 11.85 3.85 14.40
CA PHE A 83 12.42 2.86 13.49
C PHE A 83 12.88 3.44 12.16
N GLU A 84 13.04 4.77 12.09
CA GLU A 84 13.29 5.52 10.86
C GLU A 84 14.42 4.95 9.99
N PRO A 85 15.59 4.55 10.52
CA PRO A 85 16.67 4.02 9.68
C PRO A 85 16.29 2.73 8.94
N ASP A 86 15.48 1.89 9.55
CA ASP A 86 15.13 0.55 9.05
C ASP A 86 13.85 0.54 8.19
N MET A 87 13.15 1.68 8.12
CA MET A 87 11.84 1.81 7.49
C MET A 87 11.81 2.75 6.28
N GLN A 88 12.97 3.24 5.84
CA GLN A 88 13.09 4.02 4.62
C GLN A 88 12.83 3.16 3.38
N LEU A 89 12.25 3.77 2.35
CA LEU A 89 12.00 3.15 1.07
C LEU A 89 12.84 3.86 0.01
N ASP A 90 13.56 3.09 -0.79
CA ASP A 90 14.36 3.63 -1.90
C ASP A 90 13.51 3.94 -3.14
N GLY A 91 12.34 3.31 -3.26
CA GLY A 91 11.45 3.45 -4.41
C GLY A 91 10.07 2.85 -4.17
N ILE A 92 9.08 3.29 -4.94
CA ILE A 92 7.72 2.75 -4.91
C ILE A 92 7.33 2.27 -6.31
N ILE A 93 6.78 1.06 -6.40
CA ILE A 93 6.18 0.54 -7.63
C ILE A 93 4.66 0.61 -7.46
N TYR A 94 4.01 1.48 -8.23
CA TYR A 94 2.56 1.64 -8.24
C TYR A 94 1.93 0.81 -9.36
N LEU A 95 1.26 -0.28 -8.97
CA LEU A 95 0.46 -1.11 -9.88
C LEU A 95 -0.91 -0.46 -10.09
N ARG A 96 -1.02 0.33 -11.17
CA ARG A 96 -2.22 1.11 -11.48
C ARG A 96 -3.22 0.28 -12.27
N ALA A 97 -4.43 0.15 -11.75
CA ALA A 97 -5.58 -0.43 -12.42
C ALA A 97 -6.84 0.39 -12.10
N THR A 98 -7.79 0.35 -13.03
CA THR A 98 -9.12 0.96 -12.87
C THR A 98 -9.93 0.28 -11.77
N PRO A 99 -10.82 1.00 -11.06
CA PRO A 99 -11.71 0.41 -10.06
C PRO A 99 -12.52 -0.78 -10.60
N GLU A 100 -12.99 -0.69 -11.84
CA GLU A 100 -13.75 -1.75 -12.53
C GLU A 100 -12.91 -3.02 -12.70
N LYS A 101 -11.64 -2.86 -13.11
CA LYS A 101 -10.73 -4.00 -13.24
C LYS A 101 -10.39 -4.60 -11.87
N CYS A 102 -10.25 -3.77 -10.83
CA CYS A 102 -10.07 -4.24 -9.46
C CYS A 102 -11.29 -5.01 -8.95
N MET A 103 -12.51 -4.55 -9.25
CA MET A 103 -13.75 -5.24 -8.90
C MET A 103 -13.85 -6.60 -9.58
N GLU A 104 -13.58 -6.68 -10.89
CA GLU A 104 -13.53 -7.94 -11.63
C GLU A 104 -12.55 -8.93 -10.98
N ARG A 105 -11.36 -8.47 -10.61
CA ARG A 105 -10.32 -9.30 -9.95
C ARG A 105 -10.73 -9.75 -8.55
N LEU A 106 -11.43 -8.91 -7.79
CA LEU A 106 -11.99 -9.28 -6.48
C LEU A 106 -13.00 -10.41 -6.62
N GLN A 107 -13.92 -10.30 -7.59
CA GLN A 107 -14.93 -11.32 -7.87
C GLN A 107 -14.29 -12.65 -8.30
N ILE A 108 -13.31 -12.61 -9.20
CA ILE A 108 -12.57 -13.82 -9.64
C ILE A 108 -11.83 -14.48 -8.47
N ARG A 109 -11.27 -13.68 -7.55
CA ARG A 109 -10.53 -14.19 -6.39
C ARG A 109 -11.44 -14.89 -5.38
N GLY A 110 -12.70 -14.47 -5.27
CA GLY A 110 -13.73 -15.18 -4.54
C GLY A 110 -13.51 -15.30 -3.03
N ARG A 111 -12.83 -14.33 -2.40
CA ARG A 111 -12.68 -14.30 -0.93
C ARG A 111 -14.00 -13.91 -0.29
N GLU A 112 -14.43 -14.67 0.71
CA GLU A 112 -15.71 -14.45 1.39
C GLU A 112 -15.76 -13.09 2.07
N GLU A 113 -14.65 -12.64 2.67
CA GLU A 113 -14.58 -11.38 3.39
C GLU A 113 -14.69 -10.14 2.48
N GLU A 114 -14.51 -10.32 1.17
CA GLU A 114 -14.47 -9.24 0.18
C GLU A 114 -15.73 -9.15 -0.67
N GLN A 115 -16.71 -10.06 -0.49
CA GLN A 115 -17.95 -10.11 -1.29
C GLN A 115 -18.84 -8.88 -1.11
N GLY A 116 -18.75 -8.19 0.04
CA GLY A 116 -19.54 -7.00 0.34
C GLY A 116 -18.86 -5.67 0.01
N ILE A 117 -17.76 -5.69 -0.76
CA ILE A 117 -17.07 -4.47 -1.16
C ILE A 117 -17.82 -3.83 -2.33
N GLU A 118 -18.28 -2.60 -2.11
CA GLU A 118 -18.96 -1.79 -3.12
C GLU A 118 -17.98 -1.05 -4.04
N MET A 119 -18.44 -0.63 -5.21
CA MET A 119 -17.61 0.07 -6.19
C MET A 119 -17.10 1.41 -5.64
N GLU A 120 -17.93 2.15 -4.92
CA GLU A 120 -17.57 3.46 -4.35
C GLU A 120 -16.36 3.35 -3.40
N TYR A 121 -16.23 2.22 -2.69
CA TYR A 121 -15.07 1.98 -1.84
C TYR A 121 -13.79 1.84 -2.67
N LEU A 122 -13.83 1.11 -3.80
CA LEU A 122 -12.69 0.95 -4.69
C LEU A 122 -12.33 2.26 -5.39
N GLU A 123 -13.32 3.04 -5.80
CA GLU A 123 -13.12 4.38 -6.38
C GLU A 123 -12.43 5.32 -5.39
N SER A 124 -12.87 5.32 -4.13
CA SER A 124 -12.25 6.13 -3.07
C SER A 124 -10.80 5.73 -2.80
N LEU A 125 -10.53 4.42 -2.72
CA LEU A 125 -9.15 3.92 -2.60
C LEU A 125 -8.31 4.28 -3.84
N HIS A 126 -8.86 4.15 -5.03
CA HIS A 126 -8.18 4.51 -6.28
C HIS A 126 -7.79 6.00 -6.28
N HIS A 127 -8.73 6.88 -5.93
CA HIS A 127 -8.48 8.32 -5.84
C HIS A 127 -7.35 8.66 -4.86
N LYS A 128 -7.28 7.98 -3.70
CA LYS A 128 -6.17 8.16 -2.76
C LYS A 128 -4.82 7.71 -3.32
N HIS A 129 -4.77 6.62 -4.08
CA HIS A 129 -3.53 6.21 -4.73
C HIS A 129 -3.13 7.16 -5.86
N GLU A 130 -4.08 7.65 -6.66
CA GLU A 130 -3.81 8.61 -7.75
C GLU A 130 -3.25 9.92 -7.18
N THR A 131 -3.91 10.51 -6.19
CA THR A 131 -3.48 11.77 -5.55
C THR A 131 -2.13 11.64 -4.83
N TRP A 132 -1.81 10.45 -4.29
CA TRP A 132 -0.53 10.20 -3.63
C TRP A 132 0.60 9.87 -4.60
N LEU A 133 0.42 8.84 -5.43
CA LEU A 133 1.50 8.19 -6.18
C LEU A 133 1.63 8.68 -7.62
N HIS A 134 0.56 9.20 -8.22
CA HIS A 134 0.54 9.65 -9.61
C HIS A 134 0.59 11.19 -9.71
N GLU A 135 -0.37 11.88 -9.11
CA GLU A 135 -0.49 13.34 -9.17
C GLU A 135 0.43 14.05 -8.17
N ARG A 136 0.83 13.36 -7.10
CA ARG A 136 1.64 13.89 -5.98
C ARG A 136 1.05 15.15 -5.34
N THR A 137 -0.28 15.23 -5.28
CA THR A 137 -1.05 16.35 -4.69
C THR A 137 -1.42 16.11 -3.22
N MET A 138 -1.36 14.87 -2.76
CA MET A 138 -1.63 14.51 -1.36
C MET A 138 -0.58 15.10 -0.42
N LYS A 139 -1.02 15.76 0.65
CA LYS A 139 -0.12 16.23 1.71
C LYS A 139 0.30 15.04 2.58
N VAL A 140 1.60 14.80 2.61
CA VAL A 140 2.25 13.82 3.48
C VAL A 140 3.15 14.54 4.48
N ASP A 141 3.23 13.99 5.69
CA ASP A 141 3.96 14.58 6.81
C ASP A 141 5.47 14.28 6.75
N PHE A 142 5.89 13.37 5.88
CA PHE A 142 7.26 12.90 5.74
C PHE A 142 7.85 13.42 4.43
N ASP A 143 8.87 14.27 4.52
CA ASP A 143 9.45 14.93 3.33
C ASP A 143 10.14 13.94 2.40
N ASN A 144 10.74 12.86 2.94
CA ASN A 144 11.35 11.80 2.13
C ASN A 144 10.35 11.20 1.12
N LEU A 145 9.08 11.02 1.50
CA LEU A 145 8.04 10.49 0.61
C LEU A 145 7.79 11.35 -0.63
N ARG A 146 8.09 12.65 -0.58
CA ARG A 146 7.88 13.54 -1.73
C ARG A 146 8.93 13.35 -2.81
N GLU A 147 10.12 12.92 -2.43
CA GLU A 147 11.26 12.77 -3.32
C GLU A 147 11.46 11.33 -3.80
N ILE A 148 10.84 10.34 -3.13
CA ILE A 148 10.96 8.94 -3.50
C ILE A 148 10.60 8.71 -4.99
N PRO A 149 11.47 8.01 -5.75
CA PRO A 149 11.17 7.57 -7.10
C PRO A 149 9.92 6.67 -7.14
N ILE A 150 9.03 6.92 -8.11
CA ILE A 150 7.82 6.12 -8.30
C ILE A 150 7.79 5.57 -9.72
N LEU A 151 7.71 4.24 -9.84
CA LEU A 151 7.45 3.53 -11.09
C LEU A 151 5.95 3.24 -11.20
N VAL A 152 5.26 3.86 -12.15
CA VAL A 152 3.85 3.57 -12.42
C VAL A 152 3.74 2.50 -13.50
N LEU A 153 3.05 1.40 -13.20
CA LEU A 153 2.80 0.30 -14.14
C LEU A 153 1.30 0.16 -14.37
N ASP A 154 0.85 0.36 -15.62
CA ASP A 154 -0.53 0.07 -16.00
C ASP A 154 -0.74 -1.44 -16.12
N VAL A 155 -1.56 -1.97 -15.21
CA VAL A 155 -1.89 -3.39 -15.12
C VAL A 155 -3.37 -3.64 -15.38
N ASN A 156 -4.02 -2.88 -16.27
CA ASN A 156 -5.40 -3.13 -16.66
C ASN A 156 -5.57 -4.35 -17.57
N GLU A 157 -4.63 -4.57 -18.50
CA GLU A 157 -4.66 -5.73 -19.40
C GLU A 157 -4.23 -7.01 -18.66
N ASP A 158 -4.48 -8.17 -19.29
CA ASP A 158 -4.17 -9.46 -18.69
C ASP A 158 -2.67 -9.70 -18.60
N PHE A 159 -2.12 -9.61 -17.39
CA PHE A 159 -0.73 -9.97 -17.10
C PHE A 159 -0.55 -11.48 -16.94
N LYS A 160 -1.58 -12.23 -16.54
CA LYS A 160 -1.42 -13.64 -16.12
C LYS A 160 -1.08 -14.55 -17.29
N ASN A 161 -1.68 -14.28 -18.45
CA ASN A 161 -1.53 -15.13 -19.64
C ASN A 161 -0.72 -14.48 -20.78
N ASP A 162 -0.39 -13.19 -20.68
CA ASP A 162 0.40 -12.48 -21.68
C ASP A 162 1.88 -12.43 -21.29
N LYS A 163 2.68 -13.31 -21.92
CA LYS A 163 4.13 -13.36 -21.71
C LYS A 163 4.86 -12.10 -22.18
N ILE A 164 4.38 -11.46 -23.25
CA ILE A 164 5.01 -10.25 -23.79
C ILE A 164 4.85 -9.13 -22.77
N LYS A 165 3.65 -9.00 -22.20
CA LYS A 165 3.38 -8.02 -21.14
C LYS A 165 4.16 -8.34 -19.85
N GLN A 166 4.32 -9.62 -19.50
CA GLN A 166 5.16 -10.00 -18.36
C GLN A 166 6.60 -9.53 -18.52
N GLU A 167 7.20 -9.78 -19.68
CA GLU A 167 8.57 -9.36 -20.00
C GLU A 167 8.71 -7.84 -20.00
N ASP A 168 7.79 -7.11 -20.63
CA ASP A 168 7.77 -5.64 -20.65
C ASP A 168 7.74 -5.03 -19.23
N LEU A 169 6.85 -5.52 -18.35
CA LEU A 169 6.77 -5.01 -16.98
C LEU A 169 8.03 -5.36 -16.17
N ILE A 170 8.57 -6.56 -16.34
CA ILE A 170 9.82 -6.97 -15.67
C ILE A 170 10.98 -6.08 -16.10
N ASP A 171 11.09 -5.75 -17.38
CA ASP A 171 12.18 -4.92 -17.88
C ASP A 171 12.06 -3.46 -17.41
N LYS A 172 10.83 -2.93 -17.30
CA LYS A 172 10.58 -1.64 -16.63
C LYS A 172 11.02 -1.64 -15.17
N VAL A 173 10.71 -2.70 -14.42
CA VAL A 173 11.16 -2.84 -13.03
C VAL A 173 12.68 -2.93 -12.95
N LYS A 174 13.34 -3.74 -13.80
CA LYS A 174 14.81 -3.83 -13.82
C LYS A 174 15.47 -2.48 -14.14
N ALA A 175 14.90 -1.71 -15.06
CA ALA A 175 15.41 -0.38 -15.40
C ALA A 175 15.29 0.57 -14.20
N PHE A 176 14.15 0.54 -13.51
CA PHE A 176 13.90 1.35 -12.31
C PHE A 176 14.81 1.00 -11.12
N LEU A 177 15.17 -0.28 -10.95
CA LEU A 177 16.11 -0.68 -9.89
C LEU A 177 17.57 -0.29 -10.16
N LYS A 178 17.88 0.14 -11.39
CA LYS A 178 19.24 0.54 -11.81
C LYS A 178 19.43 2.05 -11.87
N SER A 179 18.34 2.82 -11.87
CA SER A 179 18.34 4.29 -11.88
C SER A 179 18.56 4.84 -10.49
#